data_AF-G2NEL6-F1
#
_entry.id   AF-G2NEL6-F1
#
_cell.length_a   1.000
_cell.length_b   1.000
_cell.length_c   1.000
_cell.angle_alpha   90.00
_cell.angle_beta   90.00
_cell.angle_gamma   90.00
#
_symmetry.space_group_name_H-M   'P 1'
#
loop_
_entity.id
_entity.type
_entity.pdbx_description
1 polymer ?
#
loop_
_entity_poly.entity_id
_entity_poly.type
_entity_poly.pdbx_seq_one_letter_code
_entity_poly.pdbx_strand_id
1 'polypeptide(L)'
;MTERSAVPPEEPGGSPRTDPRLTARGGRPISRKSLLRAAVAASAVPLVAGGGAALARDTGAGAVPLAPTPACDDGDDPTPDQMEGPYFKPDSPPRTSLVTSSTPGVPLTVSGYVFGRACKPLTGVLLDFWQADTGGAYDMTGFAFRGHQFTGADGSFTLRTIVPGLYPGRTRHIHVKAQAPGRPVLTTQLYFPGEPRNTTDALFDPALLMNVRSAGPGREGTFDFVLDVAQQPDPTDPPTDPPGGGGWAAGTTYRAGDRVTYGGGSYRCLQAHTAVAGWEPPLVPALWERG
;
A
#
# COMPACT_ATOMS: atom_id res chain seq x y z
N MET A 1 71.20 -2.36 25.09
CA MET A 1 71.90 -1.93 26.33
C MET A 1 71.55 -0.46 26.52
N THR A 2 70.34 -0.18 27.00
CA THR A 2 69.99 0.22 28.39
C THR A 2 70.48 1.60 28.75
N GLU A 3 69.58 2.58 28.63
CA GLU A 3 69.53 3.71 29.54
C GLU A 3 68.21 3.69 30.30
N ARG A 4 68.36 3.79 31.63
CA ARG A 4 67.31 3.89 32.64
C ARG A 4 66.75 5.31 32.62
N SER A 5 65.46 5.47 32.87
CA SER A 5 65.03 6.60 33.69
C SER A 5 63.76 6.30 34.45
N ALA A 6 63.76 6.79 35.69
CA ALA A 6 62.94 6.37 36.81
C ALA A 6 61.60 7.12 36.90
N VAL A 7 60.67 6.47 37.60
CA VAL A 7 59.33 6.91 38.00
C VAL A 7 59.39 8.04 39.05
N PRO A 8 58.48 9.04 39.01
CA PRO A 8 58.09 9.83 40.17
C PRO A 8 56.68 9.44 40.72
N PRO A 9 56.37 9.79 41.99
CA PRO A 9 55.42 9.05 42.84
C PRO A 9 53.96 9.49 42.74
N GLU A 10 53.07 8.57 43.13
CA GLU A 10 51.66 8.81 43.47
C GLU A 10 51.51 9.67 44.74
N GLU A 11 50.50 10.54 44.73
CA GLU A 11 49.83 11.07 45.91
C GLU A 11 48.31 11.07 45.67
N PRO A 12 47.49 10.94 46.73
CA PRO A 12 46.17 10.33 46.67
C PRO A 12 45.02 11.33 46.85
N GLY A 13 43.81 10.92 46.46
CA GLY A 13 42.59 11.43 47.10
C GLY A 13 41.46 11.83 46.16
N GLY A 14 40.32 11.16 46.31
CA GLY A 14 39.04 11.65 45.78
C GLY A 14 38.00 10.55 45.59
N SER A 15 37.22 10.26 46.64
CA SER A 15 36.06 9.37 46.57
C SER A 15 35.08 9.76 45.46
N PRO A 16 34.59 8.82 44.64
CA PRO A 16 33.62 9.12 43.59
C PRO A 16 32.20 9.22 44.17
N ARG A 17 31.56 10.38 43.94
CA ARG A 17 30.12 10.55 44.08
C ARG A 17 29.41 9.79 42.96
N THR A 18 28.41 9.02 43.36
CA THR A 18 27.51 8.22 42.54
C THR A 18 26.65 9.08 41.62
N ASP A 19 26.70 8.78 40.31
CA ASP A 19 25.79 9.29 39.28
C ASP A 19 24.87 8.14 38.83
N PRO A 20 23.58 8.10 39.21
CA PRO A 20 22.67 7.06 38.78
C PRO A 20 21.95 7.49 37.49
N ARG A 21 22.62 7.30 36.34
CA ARG A 21 21.97 7.22 35.02
C ARG A 21 22.13 5.83 34.45
N LEU A 22 21.22 4.91 34.81
CA LEU A 22 20.69 3.89 33.90
C LEU A 22 19.51 3.17 34.58
N THR A 23 18.30 3.72 34.45
CA THR A 23 17.06 2.98 34.75
C THR A 23 16.29 2.75 33.47
N ALA A 24 16.10 1.46 33.16
CA ALA A 24 14.94 0.87 32.51
C ALA A 24 14.38 1.56 31.24
N ARG A 25 14.70 1.02 30.07
CA ARG A 25 13.80 1.13 28.90
C ARG A 25 12.56 0.28 29.17
N GLY A 26 11.54 0.92 29.76
CA GLY A 26 10.18 0.40 29.81
C GLY A 26 9.60 0.25 28.40
N GLY A 27 8.83 -0.82 28.21
CA GLY A 27 8.12 -1.09 26.97
C GLY A 27 7.17 0.04 26.60
N ARG A 28 7.10 0.34 25.30
CA ARG A 28 6.07 1.24 24.77
C ARG A 28 4.72 0.51 24.72
N PRO A 29 3.63 1.16 25.16
CA PRO A 29 2.32 0.54 25.32
C PRO A 29 1.66 0.25 23.98
N ILE A 30 1.04 -0.92 23.89
CA ILE A 30 0.13 -1.30 22.82
C ILE A 30 -1.08 -0.35 22.88
N SER A 31 -1.24 0.50 21.86
CA SER A 31 -2.43 1.34 21.71
C SER A 31 -3.57 0.53 21.11
N ARG A 32 -4.78 0.83 21.60
CA ARG A 32 -6.02 0.08 21.47
C ARG A 32 -6.46 -0.06 20.01
N LYS A 33 -6.39 -1.26 19.43
CA LYS A 33 -7.23 -1.73 18.30
C LYS A 33 -6.92 -3.20 18.00
N SER A 34 -7.65 -4.12 18.63
CA SER A 34 -7.81 -5.53 18.16
C SER A 34 -8.89 -6.25 18.98
N LEU A 35 -10.15 -5.91 18.74
CA LEU A 35 -11.36 -6.70 19.04
C LEU A 35 -12.37 -6.23 17.97
N LEU A 36 -12.90 -7.04 17.07
CA LEU A 36 -13.86 -8.14 17.25
C LEU A 36 -13.80 -9.04 15.99
N ARG A 37 -13.54 -10.35 16.09
CA ARG A 37 -14.40 -11.50 16.46
C ARG A 37 -14.84 -12.31 15.23
N ALA A 38 -14.20 -13.45 15.08
CA ALA A 38 -14.74 -14.63 14.41
C ALA A 38 -15.65 -15.42 15.37
N ALA A 39 -16.71 -16.03 14.85
CA ALA A 39 -17.41 -17.19 15.43
C ALA A 39 -18.42 -17.73 14.41
N VAL A 40 -18.77 -19.00 14.26
CA VAL A 40 -18.27 -20.34 14.61
C VAL A 40 -19.20 -21.28 13.84
N ALA A 41 -18.68 -22.37 13.26
CA ALA A 41 -19.45 -23.61 13.11
C ALA A 41 -18.48 -24.79 13.12
N ALA A 42 -18.21 -25.31 14.32
CA ALA A 42 -17.56 -26.59 14.51
C ALA A 42 -18.63 -27.69 14.50
N SER A 43 -18.47 -28.68 13.64
CA SER A 43 -19.16 -29.97 13.74
C SER A 43 -18.11 -31.07 13.94
N ALA A 44 -18.27 -31.81 15.03
CA ALA A 44 -17.42 -32.91 15.45
C ALA A 44 -17.62 -34.15 14.55
N VAL A 45 -16.55 -34.91 14.31
CA VAL A 45 -16.60 -36.25 13.70
C VAL A 45 -15.93 -37.25 14.67
N PRO A 46 -16.47 -38.46 14.89
CA PRO A 46 -15.94 -39.42 15.85
C PRO A 46 -14.70 -40.17 15.33
N LEU A 47 -13.89 -40.61 16.29
CA LEU A 47 -12.67 -41.40 16.15
C LEU A 47 -12.97 -42.85 15.71
N VAL A 48 -12.35 -43.33 14.63
CA VAL A 48 -12.22 -44.77 14.33
C VAL A 48 -10.73 -45.09 14.17
N ALA A 49 -10.23 -46.00 15.01
CA ALA A 49 -8.87 -46.52 14.97
C ALA A 49 -8.80 -47.79 14.10
N GLY A 50 -7.87 -47.83 13.16
CA GLY A 50 -7.52 -49.03 12.39
C GLY A 50 -6.24 -48.78 11.61
N GLY A 51 -5.16 -49.47 11.97
CA GLY A 51 -3.79 -49.22 11.53
C GLY A 51 -3.50 -49.55 10.07
N GLY A 52 -2.55 -48.79 9.50
CA GLY A 52 -1.92 -49.05 8.21
C GLY A 52 -0.94 -47.94 7.84
N ALA A 53 0.35 -48.30 7.76
CA ALA A 53 1.49 -47.60 7.14
C ALA A 53 1.64 -46.07 7.38
N ALA A 54 2.60 -45.72 8.22
CA ALA A 54 3.15 -44.37 8.28
C ALA A 54 3.93 -44.06 7.00
N LEU A 55 3.34 -43.24 6.11
CA LEU A 55 4.08 -42.40 5.18
C LEU A 55 3.94 -40.95 5.63
N ALA A 56 5.08 -40.29 5.67
CA ALA A 56 5.32 -39.00 6.30
C ALA A 56 4.32 -37.93 5.85
N ARG A 57 3.89 -37.15 6.83
CA ARG A 57 3.13 -35.92 6.68
C ARG A 57 3.98 -34.91 5.91
N ASP A 58 3.58 -34.58 4.68
CA ASP A 58 3.87 -33.25 4.12
C ASP A 58 2.83 -32.26 4.67
N THR A 59 2.98 -31.95 5.96
CA THR A 59 2.49 -30.72 6.54
C THR A 59 3.51 -29.64 6.21
N GLY A 60 3.36 -28.96 5.06
CA GLY A 60 4.44 -28.05 4.65
C GLY A 60 4.25 -27.25 3.37
N ALA A 61 3.11 -26.58 3.21
CA ALA A 61 3.14 -25.22 2.68
C ALA A 61 1.96 -24.49 3.30
N GLY A 62 2.18 -23.93 4.49
CA GLY A 62 1.31 -22.88 4.99
C GLY A 62 1.21 -21.84 3.89
N ALA A 63 0.00 -21.62 3.36
CA ALA A 63 -0.26 -20.42 2.60
C ALA A 63 0.13 -19.27 3.51
N VAL A 64 1.27 -18.63 3.22
CA VAL A 64 1.57 -17.32 3.78
C VAL A 64 0.36 -16.48 3.41
N PRO A 65 -0.37 -15.91 4.39
CA PRO A 65 -1.42 -14.96 4.08
C PRO A 65 -0.76 -13.89 3.23
N LEU A 66 -1.08 -13.87 1.94
CA LEU A 66 -0.62 -12.81 1.06
C LEU A 66 -1.16 -11.54 1.69
N ALA A 67 -0.29 -10.54 1.84
CA ALA A 67 -0.75 -9.23 2.25
C ALA A 67 -1.91 -8.86 1.31
N PRO A 68 -3.06 -8.40 1.84
CA PRO A 68 -4.09 -7.81 1.02
C PRO A 68 -3.40 -6.83 0.04
N THR A 69 -3.82 -6.82 -1.22
CA THR A 69 -3.55 -5.68 -2.11
C THR A 69 -3.65 -4.42 -1.29
N PRO A 70 -2.65 -3.51 -1.32
CA PRO A 70 -2.55 -2.42 -0.36
C PRO A 70 -3.93 -1.82 -0.14
N ALA A 71 -4.52 -2.09 1.03
CA ALA A 71 -5.63 -1.28 1.48
C ALA A 71 -5.05 0.13 1.52
N CYS A 72 -5.79 1.13 1.04
CA CYS A 72 -5.33 2.49 1.18
C CYS A 72 -5.22 2.79 2.69
N ASP A 73 -4.01 2.59 3.23
CA ASP A 73 -3.59 2.95 4.57
C ASP A 73 -2.89 4.29 4.40
N ASP A 74 -3.35 5.26 5.18
CA ASP A 74 -3.00 6.69 5.25
C ASP A 74 -2.71 7.51 3.96
N GLY A 75 -2.71 6.91 2.77
CA GLY A 75 -2.56 7.58 1.49
C GLY A 75 -1.14 7.73 0.96
N ASP A 76 -0.14 7.16 1.66
CA ASP A 76 1.28 7.44 1.38
C ASP A 76 2.01 6.39 0.53
N ASP A 77 1.35 5.28 0.14
CA ASP A 77 1.93 4.22 -0.70
C ASP A 77 1.25 4.12 -2.09
N PRO A 78 1.65 4.96 -3.08
CA PRO A 78 1.13 4.86 -4.44
C PRO A 78 1.59 3.57 -5.13
N THR A 79 0.81 3.10 -6.10
CA THR A 79 1.16 1.92 -6.91
C THR A 79 2.51 2.15 -7.61
N PRO A 80 3.51 1.27 -7.41
CA PRO A 80 4.84 1.42 -8.02
C PRO A 80 4.77 1.41 -9.55
N ASP A 81 5.60 2.24 -10.19
CA ASP A 81 5.81 2.18 -11.63
C ASP A 81 6.80 1.06 -12.00
N GLN A 82 6.66 0.54 -13.21
CA GLN A 82 7.58 -0.42 -13.80
C GLN A 82 7.74 -0.20 -15.29
N MET A 83 8.74 -0.85 -15.88
CA MET A 83 9.02 -0.75 -17.30
C MET A 83 7.80 -1.14 -18.16
N GLU A 84 7.62 -0.41 -19.26
CA GLU A 84 6.61 -0.69 -20.29
C GLU A 84 6.84 -2.04 -20.98
N GLY A 85 8.11 -2.40 -21.16
CA GLY A 85 8.50 -3.54 -21.98
C GLY A 85 8.35 -3.27 -23.48
N PRO A 86 8.84 -4.18 -24.33
CA PRO A 86 8.96 -3.94 -25.77
C PRO A 86 7.66 -4.13 -26.55
N TYR A 87 6.58 -4.53 -25.88
CA TYR A 87 5.36 -5.02 -26.54
C TYR A 87 4.15 -4.11 -26.37
N PHE A 88 4.31 -2.88 -25.89
CA PHE A 88 3.21 -1.91 -25.87
C PHE A 88 2.83 -1.50 -27.31
N LYS A 89 1.55 -1.18 -27.52
CA LYS A 89 1.04 -0.54 -28.73
C LYS A 89 0.06 0.57 -28.33
N PRO A 90 0.23 1.79 -28.83
CA PRO A 90 -0.73 2.87 -28.62
C PRO A 90 -2.06 2.57 -29.34
N ASP A 91 -3.07 3.39 -29.07
CA ASP A 91 -4.37 3.38 -29.75
C ASP A 91 -5.14 2.05 -29.61
N SER A 92 -5.06 1.43 -28.43
CA SER A 92 -5.85 0.24 -28.12
C SER A 92 -7.36 0.52 -28.23
N PRO A 93 -8.19 -0.47 -28.63
CA PRO A 93 -9.64 -0.26 -28.70
C PRO A 93 -10.28 -0.15 -27.31
N PRO A 94 -11.36 0.65 -27.14
CA PRO A 94 -12.09 0.73 -25.88
C PRO A 94 -12.91 -0.54 -25.64
N ARG A 95 -12.49 -1.37 -24.68
CA ARG A 95 -13.18 -2.61 -24.29
C ARG A 95 -12.75 -3.11 -22.92
N THR A 96 -13.70 -3.66 -22.18
CA THR A 96 -13.49 -4.31 -20.88
C THR A 96 -13.30 -5.83 -21.00
N SER A 97 -13.61 -6.42 -22.16
CA SER A 97 -13.35 -7.83 -22.47
C SER A 97 -12.33 -7.94 -23.58
N LEU A 98 -11.18 -8.56 -23.29
CA LEU A 98 -10.11 -8.83 -24.25
C LEU A 98 -10.34 -10.14 -25.02
N VAL A 99 -11.38 -10.89 -24.65
CA VAL A 99 -11.64 -12.25 -25.10
C VAL A 99 -13.08 -12.45 -25.54
N THR A 100 -13.29 -13.49 -26.32
CA THR A 100 -14.59 -14.05 -26.72
C THR A 100 -14.83 -15.38 -26.01
N SER A 101 -16.00 -16.00 -26.22
CA SER A 101 -16.31 -17.35 -25.70
C SER A 101 -15.45 -18.46 -26.32
N SER A 102 -14.87 -18.24 -27.50
CA SER A 102 -14.02 -19.21 -28.20
C SER A 102 -12.53 -18.99 -27.97
N THR A 103 -12.14 -17.99 -27.15
CA THR A 103 -10.73 -17.70 -26.91
C THR A 103 -10.10 -18.80 -26.06
N PRO A 104 -8.96 -19.40 -26.48
CA PRO A 104 -8.28 -20.41 -25.70
C PRO A 104 -7.58 -19.79 -24.48
N GLY A 105 -7.58 -20.52 -23.37
CA GLY A 105 -6.90 -20.13 -22.13
C GLY A 105 -7.79 -20.32 -20.90
N VAL A 106 -7.17 -20.28 -19.72
CA VAL A 106 -7.91 -20.32 -18.45
C VAL A 106 -8.63 -18.97 -18.27
N PRO A 107 -9.96 -18.94 -18.14
CA PRO A 107 -10.69 -17.67 -17.97
C PRO A 107 -10.20 -16.90 -16.75
N LEU A 108 -10.04 -15.59 -16.89
CA LEU A 108 -9.62 -14.68 -15.83
C LEU A 108 -10.47 -13.42 -15.87
N THR A 109 -11.03 -13.02 -14.73
CA THR A 109 -11.56 -11.66 -14.55
C THR A 109 -10.69 -10.93 -13.54
N VAL A 110 -10.18 -9.75 -13.87
CA VAL A 110 -9.47 -8.87 -12.94
C VAL A 110 -10.35 -7.66 -12.66
N SER A 111 -10.61 -7.37 -11.39
CA SER A 111 -11.44 -6.23 -10.98
C SER A 111 -10.90 -5.55 -9.74
N GLY A 112 -11.27 -4.30 -9.53
CA GLY A 112 -10.90 -3.56 -8.34
C GLY A 112 -11.27 -2.10 -8.53
N TYR A 113 -10.56 -1.24 -7.80
CA TYR A 113 -10.79 0.20 -7.77
C TYR A 113 -9.53 0.97 -8.11
N VAL A 114 -9.70 2.24 -8.45
CA VAL A 114 -8.61 3.21 -8.46
C VAL A 114 -8.90 4.27 -7.40
N PHE A 115 -7.94 4.50 -6.52
CA PHE A 115 -7.98 5.50 -5.46
C PHE A 115 -6.94 6.60 -5.69
N GLY A 116 -7.16 7.75 -5.07
CA GLY A 116 -6.11 8.77 -4.88
C GLY A 116 -5.57 8.75 -3.45
N ARG A 117 -4.78 9.77 -3.10
CA ARG A 117 -4.10 9.84 -1.78
C ARG A 117 -5.04 9.88 -0.58
N ALA A 118 -6.29 10.33 -0.74
CA ALA A 118 -7.23 10.40 0.40
C ALA A 118 -8.12 9.15 0.50
N CYS A 119 -7.71 8.02 -0.10
CA CYS A 119 -8.49 6.79 -0.19
C CYS A 119 -9.86 6.97 -0.88
N LYS A 120 -10.03 8.06 -1.64
CA LYS A 120 -11.29 8.31 -2.36
C LYS A 120 -11.23 7.67 -3.74
N PRO A 121 -12.29 6.98 -4.18
CA PRO A 121 -12.33 6.42 -5.53
C PRO A 121 -12.20 7.50 -6.60
N LEU A 122 -11.43 7.21 -7.65
CA LEU A 122 -11.22 8.09 -8.80
C LEU A 122 -12.04 7.59 -9.98
N THR A 123 -12.98 8.42 -10.44
CA THR A 123 -13.77 8.20 -11.66
C THR A 123 -13.03 8.66 -12.91
N GLY A 124 -13.32 8.05 -14.06
CA GLY A 124 -12.77 8.47 -15.35
C GLY A 124 -11.27 8.27 -15.49
N VAL A 125 -10.66 7.40 -14.68
CA VAL A 125 -9.25 7.01 -14.84
C VAL A 125 -9.14 6.07 -16.02
N LEU A 126 -8.30 6.42 -16.99
CA LEU A 126 -7.94 5.53 -18.08
C LEU A 126 -7.14 4.34 -17.51
N LEU A 127 -7.57 3.13 -17.83
CA LEU A 127 -6.81 1.90 -17.61
C LEU A 127 -6.65 1.18 -18.95
N ASP A 128 -5.44 1.21 -19.49
CA ASP A 128 -5.08 0.58 -20.77
C ASP A 128 -4.25 -0.68 -20.51
N PHE A 129 -4.85 -1.84 -20.77
CA PHE A 129 -4.28 -3.14 -20.46
C PHE A 129 -3.72 -3.82 -21.70
N TRP A 130 -2.58 -4.50 -21.54
CA TRP A 130 -2.08 -5.43 -22.54
C TRP A 130 -1.37 -6.63 -21.89
N GLN A 131 -1.45 -7.78 -22.55
CA GLN A 131 -0.80 -9.01 -22.08
C GLN A 131 -0.44 -9.93 -23.25
N ALA A 132 0.32 -10.98 -22.95
CA ALA A 132 0.47 -12.13 -23.83
C ALA A 132 -0.83 -12.94 -23.92
N ASP A 133 -0.97 -13.72 -24.99
CA ASP A 133 -1.96 -14.79 -25.09
C ASP A 133 -1.65 -15.96 -24.14
N THR A 134 -2.46 -17.02 -24.17
CA THR A 134 -2.27 -18.21 -23.32
C THR A 134 -0.95 -18.96 -23.58
N GLY A 135 -0.32 -18.74 -24.74
CA GLY A 135 0.95 -19.35 -25.14
C GLY A 135 2.18 -18.49 -24.84
N GLY A 136 2.00 -17.27 -24.35
CA GLY A 136 3.08 -16.34 -24.05
C GLY A 136 3.48 -15.43 -25.23
N ALA A 137 2.66 -15.34 -26.28
CA ALA A 137 2.91 -14.45 -27.41
C ALA A 137 2.11 -13.15 -27.32
N TYR A 138 2.74 -12.02 -27.66
CA TYR A 138 2.06 -10.73 -27.81
C TYR A 138 1.68 -10.50 -29.28
N ASP A 139 0.47 -10.01 -29.52
CA ASP A 139 0.06 -9.58 -30.87
C ASP A 139 0.67 -8.21 -31.20
N MET A 140 1.63 -8.21 -32.12
CA MET A 140 2.27 -7.00 -32.64
C MET A 140 1.64 -6.52 -33.96
N THR A 141 0.84 -7.34 -34.62
CA THR A 141 0.16 -6.98 -35.88
C THR A 141 -1.17 -6.30 -35.62
N GLY A 142 -2.06 -6.95 -34.86
CA GLY A 142 -3.37 -6.46 -34.49
C GLY A 142 -3.41 -5.89 -33.08
N PHE A 143 -4.55 -6.08 -32.42
CA PHE A 143 -4.80 -5.64 -31.05
C PHE A 143 -5.29 -6.78 -30.14
N ALA A 144 -5.09 -8.06 -30.49
CA ALA A 144 -5.48 -9.15 -29.60
C ALA A 144 -4.86 -8.98 -28.20
N PHE A 145 -5.65 -9.18 -27.15
CA PHE A 145 -5.25 -8.96 -25.76
C PHE A 145 -4.77 -7.53 -25.42
N ARG A 146 -5.32 -6.52 -26.10
CA ARG A 146 -5.10 -5.09 -25.81
C ARG A 146 -6.42 -4.35 -25.70
N GLY A 147 -6.60 -3.50 -24.70
CA GLY A 147 -7.80 -2.69 -24.64
C GLY A 147 -7.82 -1.81 -23.42
N HIS A 148 -8.49 -0.67 -23.57
CA HIS A 148 -8.63 0.28 -22.49
C HIS A 148 -10.07 0.45 -22.06
N GLN A 149 -10.22 0.94 -20.84
CA GLN A 149 -11.48 1.32 -20.22
C GLN A 149 -11.27 2.56 -19.35
N PHE A 150 -12.37 3.10 -18.84
CA PHE A 150 -12.35 4.15 -17.83
C PHE A 150 -13.05 3.65 -16.58
N THR A 151 -12.55 4.03 -15.41
CA THR A 151 -13.21 3.68 -14.15
C THR A 151 -14.61 4.28 -14.05
N GLY A 152 -15.52 3.54 -13.41
CA GLY A 152 -16.88 3.96 -13.12
C GLY A 152 -16.97 5.12 -12.12
N ALA A 153 -18.20 5.59 -11.86
CA ALA A 153 -18.44 6.66 -10.89
C ALA A 153 -18.01 6.30 -9.45
N ASP A 154 -18.01 5.01 -9.13
CA ASP A 154 -17.54 4.44 -7.87
C ASP A 154 -16.03 4.09 -7.89
N GLY A 155 -15.32 4.47 -8.96
CA GLY A 155 -13.90 4.17 -9.17
C GLY A 155 -13.59 2.73 -9.57
N SER A 156 -14.61 1.91 -9.83
CA SER A 156 -14.42 0.49 -10.16
C SER A 156 -13.93 0.28 -11.60
N PHE A 157 -13.22 -0.83 -11.84
CA PHE A 157 -12.89 -1.34 -13.16
C PHE A 157 -13.11 -2.86 -13.23
N THR A 158 -13.26 -3.39 -14.45
CA THR A 158 -13.33 -4.85 -14.67
C THR A 158 -12.72 -5.21 -16.01
N LEU A 159 -11.80 -6.17 -16.00
CA LEU A 159 -11.13 -6.72 -17.17
C LEU A 159 -11.43 -8.21 -17.29
N ARG A 160 -12.17 -8.61 -18.33
CA ARG A 160 -12.35 -10.02 -18.69
C ARG A 160 -11.28 -10.43 -19.70
N THR A 161 -10.50 -11.45 -19.35
CA THR A 161 -9.38 -11.96 -20.14
C THR A 161 -9.17 -13.47 -19.90
N ILE A 162 -8.00 -13.98 -20.24
CA ILE A 162 -7.47 -15.28 -19.84
C ILE A 162 -6.15 -15.10 -19.09
N VAL A 163 -5.74 -16.12 -18.36
CA VAL A 163 -4.40 -16.16 -17.73
C VAL A 163 -3.32 -16.14 -18.83
N PRO A 164 -2.47 -15.10 -18.92
CA PRO A 164 -1.43 -15.02 -19.96
C PRO A 164 -0.38 -16.11 -19.76
N GLY A 165 0.17 -16.66 -20.83
CA GLY A 165 1.28 -17.62 -20.79
C GLY A 165 2.59 -16.99 -20.28
N LEU A 166 3.53 -17.83 -19.87
CA LEU A 166 4.90 -17.40 -19.58
C LEU A 166 5.64 -17.15 -20.89
N TYR A 167 6.48 -16.12 -20.93
CA TYR A 167 7.43 -15.90 -22.02
C TYR A 167 8.87 -15.83 -21.50
N PRO A 168 9.89 -16.01 -22.37
CA PRO A 168 11.28 -16.15 -21.92
C PRO A 168 11.75 -14.99 -21.02
N GLY A 169 12.35 -15.34 -19.88
CA GLY A 169 12.96 -14.38 -18.96
C GLY A 169 12.02 -13.67 -17.98
N ARG A 170 10.71 -13.90 -18.03
CA ARG A 170 9.73 -13.19 -17.19
C ARG A 170 8.82 -14.11 -16.39
N THR A 171 8.40 -13.66 -15.20
CA THR A 171 7.28 -14.27 -14.47
C THR A 171 5.94 -13.90 -15.13
N ARG A 172 4.84 -14.52 -14.73
CA ARG A 172 3.52 -14.22 -15.30
C ARG A 172 3.07 -12.82 -14.88
N HIS A 173 2.65 -12.00 -15.84
CA HIS A 173 2.17 -10.65 -15.57
C HIS A 173 1.17 -10.17 -16.62
N ILE A 174 0.40 -9.14 -16.26
CA ILE A 174 -0.41 -8.31 -17.15
C ILE A 174 0.14 -6.89 -17.06
N HIS A 175 0.31 -6.20 -18.18
CA HIS A 175 0.72 -4.80 -18.15
C HIS A 175 -0.50 -3.88 -18.09
N VAL A 176 -0.29 -2.70 -17.51
CA VAL A 176 -1.31 -1.66 -17.43
C VAL A 176 -0.67 -0.28 -17.46
N LYS A 177 -1.31 0.63 -18.18
CA LYS A 177 -1.13 2.07 -18.04
C LYS A 177 -2.35 2.64 -17.35
N ALA A 178 -2.14 3.34 -16.24
CA ALA A 178 -3.18 4.03 -15.49
C ALA A 178 -2.98 5.54 -15.61
N GLN A 179 -4.03 6.29 -15.96
CA GLN A 179 -3.94 7.74 -16.11
C GLN A 179 -5.20 8.42 -15.58
N ALA A 180 -5.05 9.16 -14.49
CA ALA A 180 -6.11 10.05 -14.02
C ALA A 180 -6.30 11.22 -15.01
N PRO A 181 -7.52 11.80 -15.11
CA PRO A 181 -7.81 12.87 -16.06
C PRO A 181 -6.82 14.04 -15.97
N GLY A 182 -6.14 14.34 -17.08
CA GLY A 182 -5.17 15.45 -17.15
C GLY A 182 -3.87 15.24 -16.34
N ARG A 183 -3.58 14.02 -15.90
CA ARG A 183 -2.37 13.68 -15.13
C ARG A 183 -1.38 12.84 -15.97
N PRO A 184 -0.11 12.73 -15.55
CA PRO A 184 0.85 11.81 -16.18
C PRO A 184 0.39 10.35 -16.11
N VAL A 185 0.91 9.52 -17.01
CA VAL A 185 0.63 8.08 -17.07
C VAL A 185 1.50 7.33 -16.06
N LEU A 186 0.89 6.53 -15.19
CA LEU A 186 1.56 5.44 -14.48
C LEU A 186 1.65 4.25 -15.43
N THR A 187 2.87 3.78 -15.69
CA THR A 187 3.08 2.50 -16.39
C THR A 187 3.54 1.47 -15.37
N THR A 188 2.87 0.33 -15.29
CA THR A 188 3.20 -0.71 -14.33
C THR A 188 2.76 -2.10 -14.82
N GLN A 189 2.92 -3.11 -13.97
CA GLN A 189 2.61 -4.51 -14.24
C GLN A 189 1.91 -5.14 -13.03
N LEU A 190 1.06 -6.14 -13.27
CA LEU A 190 0.37 -6.89 -12.24
C LEU A 190 0.84 -8.34 -12.24
N TYR A 191 1.17 -8.88 -11.06
CA TYR A 191 1.74 -10.21 -10.89
C TYR A 191 0.76 -11.21 -10.29
N PHE A 192 1.03 -12.50 -10.51
CA PHE A 192 0.21 -13.61 -10.02
C PHE A 192 0.83 -14.26 -8.77
N PRO A 193 0.00 -14.70 -7.81
CA PRO A 193 0.47 -15.41 -6.62
C PRO A 193 1.03 -16.78 -6.98
N GLY A 194 2.11 -17.16 -6.29
CA GLY A 194 2.65 -18.53 -6.34
C GLY A 194 3.31 -18.94 -7.65
N GLU A 195 3.59 -18.01 -8.58
CA GLU A 195 4.36 -18.33 -9.77
C GLU A 195 5.82 -18.62 -9.40
N PRO A 196 6.41 -19.77 -9.79
CA PRO A 196 7.79 -20.10 -9.45
C PRO A 196 8.80 -19.04 -9.92
N ARG A 197 8.50 -18.36 -11.03
CA ARG A 197 9.37 -17.32 -11.59
C ARG A 197 9.35 -16.01 -10.80
N ASN A 198 8.45 -15.81 -9.84
CA ASN A 198 8.51 -14.65 -8.95
C ASN A 198 9.83 -14.61 -8.15
N THR A 199 10.49 -15.76 -7.93
CA THR A 199 11.79 -15.79 -7.24
C THR A 199 12.98 -15.48 -8.15
N THR A 200 12.77 -15.41 -9.47
CA THR A 200 13.85 -15.26 -10.46
C THR A 200 13.69 -14.03 -11.35
N ASP A 201 12.47 -13.50 -11.50
CA ASP A 201 12.22 -12.27 -12.25
C ASP A 201 12.52 -11.06 -11.37
N ALA A 202 13.56 -10.30 -11.73
CA ALA A 202 13.99 -9.12 -10.97
C ALA A 202 12.98 -7.98 -10.97
N LEU A 203 11.96 -8.01 -11.85
CA LEU A 203 10.86 -7.05 -11.86
C LEU A 203 9.72 -7.45 -10.93
N PHE A 204 9.69 -8.68 -10.41
CA PHE A 204 8.63 -9.07 -9.49
C PHE A 204 8.64 -8.18 -8.24
N ASP A 205 7.50 -7.56 -7.97
CA ASP A 205 7.27 -6.74 -6.79
C ASP A 205 6.01 -7.22 -6.06
N PRO A 206 6.10 -7.60 -4.77
CA PRO A 206 4.94 -7.96 -3.96
C PRO A 206 3.84 -6.88 -3.88
N ALA A 207 4.18 -5.58 -4.01
CA ALA A 207 3.20 -4.50 -4.02
C ALA A 207 2.29 -4.50 -5.26
N LEU A 208 2.72 -5.21 -6.31
CA LEU A 208 2.02 -5.34 -7.59
C LEU A 208 1.34 -6.72 -7.75
N LEU A 209 1.23 -7.47 -6.65
CA LEU A 209 0.68 -8.82 -6.64
C LEU A 209 -0.84 -8.77 -6.54
N MET A 210 -1.54 -9.35 -7.51
CA MET A 210 -3.00 -9.51 -7.46
C MET A 210 -3.39 -10.57 -6.43
N ASN A 211 -4.49 -10.36 -5.71
CA ASN A 211 -5.13 -11.46 -5.00
C ASN A 211 -5.93 -12.30 -6.01
N VAL A 212 -5.61 -13.59 -6.17
CA VAL A 212 -6.23 -14.45 -7.18
C VAL A 212 -6.85 -15.68 -6.55
N ARG A 213 -8.14 -15.91 -6.81
CA ARG A 213 -8.90 -17.08 -6.35
C ARG A 213 -9.47 -17.87 -7.53
N SER A 214 -9.72 -19.15 -7.31
CA SER A 214 -10.47 -19.97 -8.28
C SER A 214 -11.95 -19.61 -8.24
N ALA A 215 -12.58 -19.51 -9.42
CA ALA A 215 -13.99 -19.23 -9.57
C ALA A 215 -14.56 -20.02 -10.75
N GLY A 216 -15.32 -21.09 -10.45
CA GLY A 216 -15.83 -22.00 -11.46
C GLY A 216 -14.72 -22.59 -12.34
N PRO A 217 -14.83 -22.51 -13.69
CA PRO A 217 -13.81 -23.02 -14.61
C PRO A 217 -12.58 -22.11 -14.75
N GLY A 218 -12.56 -20.95 -14.10
CA GLY A 218 -11.53 -19.93 -14.26
C GLY A 218 -11.01 -19.39 -12.94
N ARG A 219 -10.48 -18.16 -13.01
CA ARG A 219 -9.92 -17.42 -11.90
C ARG A 219 -10.51 -16.02 -11.83
N GLU A 220 -10.54 -15.48 -10.62
CA GLU A 220 -10.85 -14.08 -10.35
C GLU A 220 -9.65 -13.45 -9.64
N GLY A 221 -9.14 -12.37 -10.21
CA GLY A 221 -8.09 -11.53 -9.65
C GLY A 221 -8.66 -10.23 -9.12
N THR A 222 -8.14 -9.74 -8.01
CA THR A 222 -8.42 -8.41 -7.48
C THR A 222 -7.15 -7.60 -7.31
N PHE A 223 -7.20 -6.32 -7.68
CA PHE A 223 -6.12 -5.36 -7.48
C PHE A 223 -6.67 -3.94 -7.45
N ASP A 224 -6.26 -3.16 -6.45
CA ASP A 224 -6.62 -1.76 -6.32
C ASP A 224 -5.41 -0.89 -6.62
N PHE A 225 -5.60 0.10 -7.50
CA PHE A 225 -4.57 1.08 -7.82
C PHE A 225 -4.67 2.27 -6.86
N VAL A 226 -3.52 2.80 -6.44
CA VAL A 226 -3.42 4.05 -5.70
C VAL A 226 -2.59 5.00 -6.54
N LEU A 227 -3.23 6.05 -7.08
CA LEU A 227 -2.56 7.06 -7.88
C LEU A 227 -2.16 8.24 -7.02
N ASP A 228 -1.03 8.85 -7.41
CA ASP A 228 -0.49 10.04 -6.77
C ASP A 228 -1.29 11.31 -7.13
N VAL A 229 -2.55 11.32 -6.71
CA VAL A 229 -3.55 12.35 -7.00
C VAL A 229 -4.06 12.90 -5.69
N ALA A 230 -3.80 14.18 -5.45
CA ALA A 230 -4.34 14.89 -4.30
C ALA A 230 -5.86 14.96 -4.39
N GLN A 231 -6.52 14.66 -3.28
CA GLN A 231 -7.97 14.69 -3.16
C GLN A 231 -8.32 15.55 -1.96
N GLN A 232 -9.36 16.39 -2.10
CA GLN A 232 -9.85 17.14 -0.96
C GLN A 232 -10.56 16.19 0.02
N PRO A 233 -10.36 16.34 1.35
CA PRO A 233 -11.12 15.60 2.35
C PRO A 233 -12.63 15.89 2.18
N ASP A 234 -13.50 14.93 2.53
CA ASP A 234 -14.94 15.18 2.43
C ASP A 234 -15.37 16.19 3.50
N PRO A 235 -16.35 17.07 3.21
CA PRO A 235 -16.94 17.93 4.24
C PRO A 235 -17.56 17.14 5.41
N THR A 236 -17.83 15.85 5.20
CA THR A 236 -18.43 14.91 6.15
C THR A 236 -17.43 13.98 6.82
N ASP A 237 -16.15 14.03 6.43
CA ASP A 237 -15.12 13.46 7.30
C ASP A 237 -15.21 14.24 8.62
N PRO A 238 -15.46 13.60 9.78
CA PRO A 238 -15.27 14.29 11.04
C PRO A 238 -13.86 14.86 10.99
N PRO A 239 -13.63 16.14 11.35
CA PRO A 239 -12.29 16.70 11.37
C PRO A 239 -11.40 15.65 12.01
N THR A 240 -10.44 15.11 11.26
CA THR A 240 -9.40 14.30 11.87
C THR A 240 -8.86 15.19 12.95
N ASP A 241 -9.14 14.84 14.21
CA ASP A 241 -8.76 15.67 15.34
C ASP A 241 -7.29 16.04 15.10
N PRO A 242 -6.96 17.33 14.93
CA PRO A 242 -5.57 17.72 14.84
C PRO A 242 -4.88 17.12 16.07
N PRO A 243 -3.64 16.61 15.94
CA PRO A 243 -2.93 15.98 17.05
C PRO A 243 -3.14 16.83 18.30
N GLY A 244 -3.81 16.23 19.28
CA GLY A 244 -4.57 16.97 20.29
C GLY A 244 -3.81 18.13 20.91
N GLY A 245 -4.48 19.28 20.98
CA GLY A 245 -4.45 20.19 22.13
C GLY A 245 -3.07 20.59 22.65
N GLY A 246 -2.10 20.83 21.78
CA GLY A 246 -0.86 21.47 22.16
C GLY A 246 -1.07 22.94 22.54
N GLY A 247 -0.24 23.46 23.45
CA GLY A 247 -0.12 24.90 23.64
C GLY A 247 0.35 25.57 22.36
N TRP A 248 -0.16 26.76 22.04
CA TRP A 248 0.40 27.57 20.96
C TRP A 248 1.88 27.84 21.22
N ALA A 249 2.69 27.71 20.18
CA ALA A 249 4.12 28.01 20.17
C ALA A 249 4.51 28.80 18.90
N ALA A 250 5.40 29.77 19.07
CA ALA A 250 6.07 30.46 17.97
C ALA A 250 7.05 29.52 17.25
N GLY A 251 7.22 29.70 15.94
CA GLY A 251 8.02 28.85 15.07
C GLY A 251 7.29 27.58 14.58
N THR A 252 6.09 27.30 15.09
CA THR A 252 5.28 26.16 14.67
C THR A 252 4.46 26.50 13.42
N THR A 253 4.45 25.60 12.45
CA THR A 253 3.56 25.68 11.27
C THR A 253 2.20 25.09 11.61
N TYR A 254 1.16 25.91 11.53
CA TYR A 254 -0.24 25.53 11.72
C TYR A 254 -0.96 25.49 10.37
N ARG A 255 -1.89 24.55 10.22
CA ARG A 255 -2.82 24.42 9.10
C ARG A 255 -4.15 25.07 9.47
N ALA A 256 -4.90 25.53 8.47
CA ALA A 256 -6.28 25.97 8.70
C ALA A 256 -7.10 24.80 9.26
N GLY A 257 -7.82 25.03 10.35
CA GLY A 257 -8.55 24.02 11.10
C GLY A 257 -7.85 23.52 12.37
N ASP A 258 -6.53 23.71 12.52
CA ASP A 258 -5.79 23.28 13.71
C ASP A 258 -6.36 23.92 14.99
N ARG A 259 -6.33 23.19 16.11
CA ARG A 259 -6.76 23.70 17.42
C ARG A 259 -5.59 23.76 18.39
N VAL A 260 -5.46 24.90 19.09
CA VAL A 260 -4.40 25.15 20.07
C VAL A 260 -4.97 25.76 21.35
N THR A 261 -4.26 25.61 22.47
CA THR A 261 -4.55 26.34 23.71
C THR A 261 -3.57 27.49 23.94
N TYR A 262 -4.05 28.66 24.34
CA TYR A 262 -3.21 29.80 24.74
C TYR A 262 -3.90 30.64 25.80
N GLY A 263 -3.19 30.99 26.88
CA GLY A 263 -3.76 31.83 27.95
C GLY A 263 -5.04 31.28 28.60
N GLY A 264 -5.20 29.94 28.63
CA GLY A 264 -6.40 29.27 29.15
C GLY A 264 -7.61 29.24 28.20
N GLY A 265 -7.48 29.80 26.98
CA GLY A 265 -8.50 29.71 25.93
C GLY A 265 -8.14 28.68 24.85
N SER A 266 -9.15 28.17 24.15
CA SER A 266 -9.00 27.34 22.95
C SER A 266 -9.18 28.19 21.70
N TYR A 267 -8.37 27.94 20.68
CA TYR A 267 -8.40 28.68 19.42
C TYR A 267 -8.29 27.72 18.23
N ARG A 268 -8.98 28.07 17.14
CA ARG A 268 -8.93 27.42 15.83
C ARG A 268 -8.16 28.29 14.85
N CYS A 269 -7.18 27.70 14.15
CA CYS A 269 -6.43 28.35 13.09
C CYS A 269 -7.34 28.57 11.86
N LEU A 270 -7.42 29.80 11.36
CA LEU A 270 -8.25 30.16 10.20
C LEU A 270 -7.50 30.03 8.87
N GLN A 271 -6.18 30.24 8.88
CA GLN A 271 -5.34 30.27 7.69
C GLN A 271 -4.01 29.57 7.98
N ALA A 272 -3.52 28.74 7.07
CA ALA A 272 -2.25 28.05 7.25
C ALA A 272 -1.08 29.06 7.30
N HIS A 273 -0.22 28.96 8.31
CA HIS A 273 0.91 29.88 8.53
C HIS A 273 1.97 29.26 9.43
N THR A 274 3.18 29.84 9.43
CA THR A 274 4.18 29.58 10.48
C THR A 274 4.09 30.71 11.50
N ALA A 275 3.74 30.38 12.74
CA ALA A 275 3.57 31.37 13.79
C ALA A 275 4.90 32.02 14.15
N VAL A 276 4.85 33.31 14.48
CA VAL A 276 5.98 34.07 15.02
C VAL A 276 5.59 34.70 16.36
N ALA A 277 6.57 35.14 17.14
CA ALA A 277 6.29 35.90 18.36
C ALA A 277 5.49 37.17 18.04
N GLY A 278 4.45 37.46 18.81
CA GLY A 278 3.49 38.53 18.51
C GLY A 278 2.28 38.08 17.68
N TRP A 279 2.24 36.82 17.23
CA TRP A 279 1.08 36.23 16.53
C TRP A 279 0.26 35.29 17.42
N GLU A 280 0.25 35.56 18.72
CA GLU A 280 -0.51 34.78 19.68
C GLU A 280 -2.01 34.83 19.35
N PRO A 281 -2.77 33.74 19.62
CA PRO A 281 -4.16 33.63 19.19
C PRO A 281 -5.10 34.79 19.55
N PRO A 282 -5.06 35.40 20.75
CA PRO A 282 -5.91 36.55 21.06
C PRO A 282 -5.51 37.85 20.33
N LEU A 283 -4.29 37.95 19.80
CA LEU A 283 -3.76 39.18 19.21
C LEU A 283 -4.01 39.26 17.70
N VAL A 284 -4.19 38.11 17.02
CA VAL A 284 -4.31 38.06 15.55
C VAL A 284 -5.58 37.33 15.11
N PRO A 285 -6.77 37.97 15.24
CA PRO A 285 -8.06 37.35 14.91
C PRO A 285 -8.24 36.99 13.43
N ALA A 286 -7.38 37.51 12.55
CA ALA A 286 -7.35 37.11 11.14
C ALA A 286 -6.79 35.69 10.94
N LEU A 287 -5.94 35.22 11.86
CA LEU A 287 -5.33 33.89 11.81
C LEU A 287 -5.98 32.91 12.80
N TRP A 288 -6.68 33.42 13.81
CA TRP A 288 -7.21 32.61 14.91
C TRP A 288 -8.63 33.00 15.28
N GLU A 289 -9.45 32.00 15.53
CA GLU A 289 -10.81 32.14 16.03
C GLU A 289 -10.92 31.46 17.39
N ARG A 290 -11.54 32.13 18.37
CA ARG A 290 -11.75 31.53 19.69
C ARG A 290 -12.82 30.44 19.60
N GLY A 291 -12.49 29.25 20.08
CA GLY A 291 -13.38 28.08 20.16
C GLY A 291 -14.07 27.93 21.51
#